data_AF-A0A914NQY7-F1
#
_entry.id   AF-A0A914NQY7-F1
#
_cell.length_a   1.000
_cell.length_b   1.000
_cell.length_c   1.000
_cell.angle_alpha   90.00
_cell.angle_beta   90.00
_cell.angle_gamma   90.00
#
_symmetry.space_group_name_H-M   'P 1'
#
loop_
_entity.id
_entity.type
_entity.pdbx_description
1 polymer ?
#
loop_
_entity_poly.entity_id
_entity_poly.type
_entity_poly.pdbx_seq_one_letter_code
_entity_poly.pdbx_strand_id
1 'polypeptide(L)'
;MEMSKCQLCIFEFGSSESNISNNITCRIYEDKLRKLHYLLEKKHILGNILGFGESREFQKRVGGPHLHRVYCTDIPATPENVENLIWAHIPPEPPANDKSVWANFLRKVRELLPKHQFHDCGSHCRNNRGNCKKGFPKPFSKFTILHANKPAEYKRPRPEDGGETLEIKRGRITVKYDNSRVVAYNPFILVMFHCHHNLEFAYGQSDNLKYALKYPFKGNSFSYVRSAVDGRINVDEPAQYAKMIYRSPTEAFSRVMGYKYAFLSHTVIGLKIHLPGNQKLHAHTRDTPIFSGDVL
;
A
#
# COMPACT_ATOMS: atom_id res chain seq x y z
N MET A 1 16.45 -1.59 -15.99
CA MET A 1 15.51 -0.62 -15.38
C MET A 1 16.28 0.17 -14.35
N GLU A 2 16.47 1.47 -14.58
CA GLU A 2 17.11 2.35 -13.60
C GLU A 2 16.18 2.47 -12.37
N MET A 3 16.63 2.06 -11.20
CA MET A 3 15.78 2.00 -9.99
C MET A 3 15.63 3.36 -9.29
N SER A 4 15.76 4.47 -10.01
CA SER A 4 15.71 5.83 -9.49
C SER A 4 14.30 6.41 -9.37
N LYS A 5 13.27 5.75 -9.94
CA LYS A 5 11.91 6.31 -10.16
C LYS A 5 10.74 5.39 -9.75
N CYS A 6 10.78 4.75 -8.59
CA CYS A 6 9.65 3.91 -8.12
C CYS A 6 8.71 4.65 -7.16
N GLN A 7 7.41 4.59 -7.41
CA GLN A 7 6.37 5.01 -6.48
C GLN A 7 5.71 3.77 -5.83
N LEU A 8 5.31 3.87 -4.57
CA LEU A 8 4.59 2.82 -3.86
C LEU A 8 3.19 3.31 -3.52
N CYS A 9 2.14 2.64 -4.00
CA CYS A 9 0.82 2.84 -3.42
C CYS A 9 0.33 1.61 -2.68
N ILE A 10 0.16 1.75 -1.37
CA ILE A 10 -0.53 0.77 -0.54
C ILE A 10 -2.01 1.16 -0.50
N PHE A 11 -2.83 0.51 -1.33
CA PHE A 11 -4.27 0.73 -1.40
C PHE A 11 -4.99 -0.19 -0.40
N GLU A 12 -5.18 0.30 0.83
CA GLU A 12 -5.94 -0.40 1.87
C GLU A 12 -7.47 -0.26 1.65
N PHE A 13 -8.03 -1.06 0.73
CA PHE A 13 -9.49 -1.18 0.51
C PHE A 13 -10.23 -1.89 1.67
N GLY A 14 -10.01 -1.44 2.90
CA GLY A 14 -10.81 -1.83 4.05
C GLY A 14 -12.22 -1.23 3.95
N SER A 15 -13.21 -2.04 3.59
CA SER A 15 -14.60 -1.76 3.93
C SER A 15 -14.75 -1.86 5.45
N SER A 16 -14.87 -0.71 6.14
CA SER A 16 -15.14 -0.66 7.58
C SER A 16 -16.57 -1.05 7.96
N GLU A 17 -17.41 -1.34 6.97
CA GLU A 17 -18.81 -1.73 7.14
C GLU A 17 -18.90 -3.21 7.55
N SER A 18 -19.02 -3.44 8.86
CA SER A 18 -19.06 -4.77 9.50
C SER A 18 -20.26 -5.65 9.12
N ASN A 19 -21.20 -5.13 8.32
CA ASN A 19 -22.50 -5.75 8.08
C ASN A 19 -22.71 -6.21 6.63
N ILE A 20 -21.70 -6.09 5.74
CA ILE A 20 -21.77 -6.58 4.37
C ILE A 20 -21.19 -8.00 4.28
N SER A 21 -21.93 -8.90 3.65
CA SER A 21 -21.51 -10.28 3.43
C SER A 21 -20.21 -10.37 2.60
N ASN A 22 -19.33 -11.29 2.98
CA ASN A 22 -17.99 -11.44 2.41
C ASN A 22 -17.96 -11.55 0.86
N ASN A 23 -18.98 -12.18 0.26
CA ASN A 23 -19.10 -12.30 -1.20
C ASN A 23 -19.36 -10.94 -1.90
N ILE A 24 -20.19 -10.09 -1.31
CA ILE A 24 -20.47 -8.73 -1.80
C ILE A 24 -19.22 -7.87 -1.62
N THR A 25 -18.59 -7.91 -0.45
CA THR A 25 -17.34 -7.19 -0.17
C THR A 25 -16.24 -7.53 -1.17
N CYS A 26 -16.04 -8.81 -1.51
CA CYS A 26 -15.05 -9.22 -2.52
C CYS A 26 -15.41 -8.74 -3.93
N ARG A 27 -16.70 -8.72 -4.32
CA ARG A 27 -17.13 -8.23 -5.63
C ARG A 27 -16.92 -6.71 -5.76
N ILE A 28 -17.36 -5.94 -4.76
CA ILE A 28 -17.13 -4.49 -4.69
C ILE A 28 -15.64 -4.17 -4.72
N TYR A 29 -14.81 -4.96 -4.02
CA TYR A 29 -13.36 -4.84 -4.08
C TYR A 29 -12.80 -5.04 -5.50
N GLU A 30 -13.19 -6.10 -6.21
CA GLU A 30 -12.74 -6.28 -7.60
C GLU A 30 -13.18 -5.16 -8.53
N ASP A 31 -14.40 -4.64 -8.39
CA ASP A 31 -14.87 -3.52 -9.22
C ASP A 31 -14.10 -2.24 -8.93
N LYS A 32 -13.79 -1.95 -7.66
CA LYS A 32 -12.89 -0.86 -7.27
C LYS A 32 -11.48 -1.08 -7.82
N LEU A 33 -10.94 -2.31 -7.78
CA LEU A 33 -9.63 -2.64 -8.38
C LEU A 33 -9.62 -2.41 -9.88
N ARG A 34 -10.59 -2.92 -10.64
CA ARG A 34 -10.69 -2.71 -12.10
C ARG A 34 -10.73 -1.22 -12.45
N LYS A 35 -11.51 -0.44 -11.69
CA LYS A 35 -11.59 1.02 -11.87
C LYS A 35 -10.26 1.70 -11.53
N LEU A 36 -9.58 1.26 -10.47
CA LEU A 36 -8.27 1.77 -10.09
C LEU A 36 -7.21 1.47 -11.15
N HIS A 37 -7.14 0.22 -11.62
CA HIS A 37 -6.25 -0.21 -12.71
C HIS A 37 -6.48 0.63 -13.97
N TYR A 38 -7.74 0.87 -14.36
CA TYR A 38 -8.07 1.75 -15.47
C TYR A 38 -7.58 3.20 -15.26
N LEU A 39 -7.79 3.77 -14.07
CA LEU A 39 -7.34 5.14 -13.79
C LEU A 39 -5.81 5.26 -13.81
N LEU A 40 -5.12 4.29 -13.23
CA LEU A 40 -3.66 4.22 -13.19
C LEU A 40 -3.04 3.99 -14.58
N GLU A 41 -3.53 3.00 -15.33
CA GLU A 41 -2.89 2.51 -16.56
C GLU A 41 -3.43 3.14 -17.85
N LYS A 42 -4.65 3.71 -17.84
CA LYS A 42 -5.32 4.30 -19.02
C LYS A 42 -5.68 5.77 -18.87
N LYS A 43 -5.63 6.31 -17.64
CA LYS A 43 -5.79 7.76 -17.37
C LYS A 43 -4.56 8.39 -16.74
N HIS A 44 -3.51 7.61 -16.50
CA HIS A 44 -2.18 8.08 -16.07
C HIS A 44 -2.24 9.05 -14.87
N ILE A 45 -3.16 8.80 -13.92
CA ILE A 45 -3.39 9.71 -12.79
C ILE A 45 -2.17 9.83 -11.86
N LEU A 46 -1.20 8.90 -11.97
CA LEU A 46 0.10 8.90 -11.30
C LEU A 46 1.25 8.75 -12.33
N GLY A 47 1.05 9.26 -13.55
CA GLY A 47 1.99 9.20 -14.67
C GLY A 47 1.90 7.93 -15.52
N ASN A 48 2.85 7.77 -16.46
CA ASN A 48 2.95 6.56 -17.28
C ASN A 48 3.64 5.45 -16.47
N ILE A 49 2.89 4.37 -16.20
CA ILE A 49 3.42 3.23 -15.46
C ILE A 49 4.38 2.43 -16.34
N LEU A 50 5.67 2.54 -16.04
CA LEU A 50 6.77 1.84 -16.70
C LEU A 50 6.86 0.37 -16.27
N GLY A 51 6.26 0.02 -15.14
CA GLY A 51 6.16 -1.34 -14.64
C GLY A 51 5.53 -1.36 -13.25
N PHE A 52 4.93 -2.48 -12.86
CA PHE A 52 4.36 -2.68 -11.54
C PHE A 52 4.50 -4.13 -11.05
N GLY A 53 4.42 -4.28 -9.72
CA GLY A 53 4.17 -5.51 -9.01
C GLY A 53 3.05 -5.30 -7.99
N GLU A 54 2.06 -6.19 -7.99
CA GLU A 54 0.84 -6.12 -7.19
C GLU A 54 0.66 -7.42 -6.40
N SER A 55 0.24 -7.32 -5.14
CA SER A 55 -0.26 -8.44 -4.34
C SER A 55 -1.50 -8.05 -3.54
N ARG A 56 -2.32 -9.05 -3.25
CA ARG A 56 -3.58 -8.89 -2.50
C ARG A 56 -3.43 -9.53 -1.13
N GLU A 57 -3.72 -8.80 -0.06
CA GLU A 57 -3.60 -9.29 1.31
C GLU A 57 -4.97 -9.37 2.00
N PHE A 58 -5.32 -10.56 2.45
CA PHE A 58 -6.56 -10.82 3.19
C PHE A 58 -6.24 -10.88 4.69
N GLN A 59 -6.78 -9.93 5.47
CA GLN A 59 -6.45 -9.80 6.88
C GLN A 59 -7.24 -10.76 7.76
N LYS A 60 -6.56 -11.45 8.68
CA LYS A 60 -7.06 -12.63 9.42
C LYS A 60 -8.35 -12.49 10.27
N ARG A 61 -8.89 -11.28 10.50
CA ARG A 61 -9.92 -11.06 11.53
C ARG A 61 -11.01 -10.07 11.13
N VAL A 62 -10.70 -8.78 11.05
CA VAL A 62 -11.68 -7.68 10.85
C VAL A 62 -11.15 -6.68 9.83
N GLY A 63 -10.66 -7.18 8.70
CA GLY A 63 -10.18 -6.33 7.60
C GLY A 63 -10.66 -6.88 6.26
N GLY A 64 -11.04 -5.97 5.37
CA GLY A 64 -11.33 -6.31 3.98
C GLY A 64 -10.10 -6.86 3.25
N PRO A 65 -10.25 -7.20 1.96
CA PRO A 65 -9.11 -7.41 1.08
C PRO A 65 -8.32 -6.10 0.89
N HIS A 66 -6.99 -6.16 0.95
CA HIS A 66 -6.09 -5.03 0.74
C HIS A 66 -5.26 -5.24 -0.52
N LEU A 67 -4.82 -4.15 -1.14
CA LEU A 67 -3.96 -4.17 -2.30
C LEU A 67 -2.62 -3.49 -1.98
N HIS A 68 -1.52 -4.20 -2.18
CA HIS A 68 -0.19 -3.61 -2.19
C HIS A 68 0.29 -3.53 -3.63
N ARG A 69 0.49 -2.32 -4.17
CA ARG A 69 0.95 -2.12 -5.55
C ARG A 69 2.17 -1.20 -5.58
N VAL A 70 3.31 -1.77 -5.94
CA VAL A 70 4.55 -1.03 -6.22
C VAL A 70 4.60 -0.78 -7.72
N TYR A 71 4.95 0.42 -8.17
CA TYR A 71 5.08 0.71 -9.60
C TYR A 71 6.19 1.73 -9.89
N CYS A 72 6.82 1.59 -11.05
CA CYS A 72 7.71 2.59 -11.61
C CYS A 72 6.89 3.51 -12.51
N THR A 73 7.14 4.82 -12.44
CA THR A 73 6.47 5.83 -13.26
C THR A 73 7.50 6.75 -13.90
N ASP A 74 7.11 7.46 -14.96
CA ASP A 74 7.96 8.43 -15.65
C ASP A 74 8.09 9.78 -14.92
N ILE A 75 7.20 10.06 -13.95
CA ILE A 75 7.17 11.30 -13.17
C ILE A 75 8.54 11.57 -12.52
N PRO A 76 9.16 12.75 -12.77
CA PRO A 76 10.41 13.13 -12.14
C PRO A 76 10.31 13.18 -10.61
N ALA A 77 11.32 12.65 -9.93
CA ALA A 77 11.40 12.60 -8.47
C ALA A 77 11.78 13.97 -7.87
N THR A 78 10.84 14.92 -7.88
CA THR A 78 10.97 16.23 -7.24
C THR A 78 9.98 16.37 -6.08
N PRO A 79 10.31 17.13 -5.00
CA PRO A 79 9.37 17.43 -3.92
C PRO A 79 8.02 17.98 -4.41
N GLU A 80 8.05 18.86 -5.41
CA GLU A 80 6.85 19.47 -6.01
C GLU A 80 5.94 18.43 -6.68
N ASN A 81 6.50 17.53 -7.50
CA ASN A 81 5.72 16.44 -8.10
C ASN A 81 5.15 15.50 -7.04
N VAL A 82 5.84 15.30 -5.93
CA VAL A 82 5.34 14.51 -4.81
C VAL A 82 4.21 15.24 -4.07
N GLU A 83 4.32 16.55 -3.82
CA GLU A 83 3.25 17.35 -3.20
C GLU A 83 1.98 17.42 -4.08
N ASN A 84 2.12 17.42 -5.40
CA ASN A 84 1.00 17.39 -6.33
C ASN A 84 0.23 16.05 -6.32
N LEU A 85 0.88 14.94 -5.91
CA LEU A 85 0.29 13.59 -5.91
C LEU A 85 -0.08 13.07 -4.52
N ILE A 86 0.68 13.45 -3.50
CA ILE A 86 0.61 12.89 -2.14
C ILE A 86 0.42 14.03 -1.14
N TRP A 87 -0.76 14.08 -0.54
CA TRP A 87 -1.07 14.98 0.55
C TRP A 87 -0.89 14.25 1.88
N ALA A 88 -0.33 14.95 2.86
CA ALA A 88 -0.16 14.46 4.22
C ALA A 88 -0.75 15.44 5.25
N HIS A 89 -1.62 16.33 4.79
CA HIS A 89 -2.25 17.39 5.56
C HIS A 89 -3.75 17.48 5.23
N ILE A 90 -4.47 18.21 6.07
CA ILE A 90 -5.82 18.69 5.84
C ILE A 90 -5.72 19.86 4.84
N PRO A 91 -6.49 19.90 3.73
CA PRO A 91 -6.46 21.05 2.81
C PRO A 91 -7.26 22.22 3.40
N PRO A 92 -7.00 23.48 2.98
CA PRO A 92 -7.70 24.67 3.47
C PRO A 92 -9.22 24.57 3.31
N GLU A 93 -9.97 25.15 4.24
CA GLU A 93 -11.42 25.34 4.11
C GLU A 93 -11.71 26.38 3.01
N PRO A 94 -12.39 26.02 1.90
CA PRO A 94 -12.73 27.00 0.87
C PRO A 94 -13.83 27.94 1.36
N PRO A 95 -13.87 29.21 0.90
CA PRO A 95 -14.95 30.13 1.22
C PRO A 95 -16.34 29.55 0.96
N ALA A 96 -17.29 29.78 1.86
CA ALA A 96 -18.63 29.18 1.80
C ALA A 96 -19.44 29.62 0.55
N ASN A 97 -19.12 30.78 -0.03
CA ASN A 97 -19.68 31.29 -1.26
C ASN A 97 -18.99 30.74 -2.53
N ASP A 98 -17.76 30.22 -2.44
CA ASP A 98 -17.08 29.59 -3.57
C ASP A 98 -17.70 28.21 -3.84
N LYS A 99 -18.46 28.11 -4.93
CA LYS A 99 -19.12 26.89 -5.41
C LYS A 99 -18.37 26.22 -6.57
N SER A 100 -17.12 26.60 -6.83
CA SER A 100 -16.29 26.02 -7.88
C SER A 100 -16.10 24.51 -7.71
N VAL A 101 -15.76 23.81 -8.82
CA VAL A 101 -15.45 22.37 -8.79
C VAL A 101 -14.31 22.08 -7.80
N TRP A 102 -13.30 22.94 -7.74
CA TRP A 102 -12.17 22.81 -6.82
C TRP A 102 -12.58 23.00 -5.35
N ALA A 103 -13.37 24.04 -5.03
CA ALA A 103 -13.87 24.22 -3.67
C ALA A 103 -14.77 23.06 -3.20
N ASN A 104 -15.62 22.53 -4.08
CA ASN A 104 -16.41 21.33 -3.79
C ASN A 104 -15.53 20.09 -3.58
N PHE A 105 -14.47 19.93 -4.37
CA PHE A 105 -13.49 18.85 -4.21
C PHE A 105 -12.76 18.94 -2.85
N LEU A 106 -12.25 20.12 -2.48
CA LEU A 106 -11.58 20.33 -1.19
C LEU A 106 -12.51 20.07 0.01
N ARG A 107 -13.76 20.55 -0.05
CA ARG A 107 -14.80 20.22 0.96
C ARG A 107 -15.05 18.72 1.04
N LYS A 108 -15.11 18.02 -0.10
CA LYS A 108 -15.28 16.56 -0.11
C LYS A 108 -14.08 15.81 0.46
N VAL A 109 -12.85 16.29 0.24
CA VAL A 109 -11.65 15.76 0.91
C VAL A 109 -11.75 15.96 2.43
N ARG A 110 -12.10 17.16 2.91
CA ARG A 110 -12.29 17.46 4.34
C ARG A 110 -13.36 16.58 5.00
N GLU A 111 -14.46 16.27 4.29
CA GLU A 111 -15.51 15.34 4.76
C GLU A 111 -15.03 13.87 4.90
N LEU A 112 -14.12 13.44 4.01
CA LEU A 112 -13.65 12.05 3.94
C LEU A 112 -12.43 11.77 4.83
N LEU A 113 -11.60 12.78 5.11
CA LEU A 113 -10.43 12.67 5.99
C LEU A 113 -10.75 12.03 7.37
N PRO A 114 -11.76 12.50 8.13
CA PRO A 114 -12.24 11.88 9.38
C PRO A 114 -12.57 10.39 9.30
N LYS A 115 -13.08 9.93 8.16
CA LYS A 115 -13.61 8.58 7.95
C LYS A 115 -12.54 7.60 7.50
N HIS A 116 -11.51 8.10 6.81
CA HIS A 116 -10.62 7.25 6.01
C HIS A 116 -9.14 7.56 6.12
N GLN A 117 -8.70 8.70 6.66
CA GLN A 117 -7.28 9.08 6.63
C GLN A 117 -6.69 9.62 7.94
N PHE A 118 -7.50 9.81 8.98
CA PHE A 118 -6.97 10.11 10.31
C PHE A 118 -6.55 8.83 11.03
N HIS A 119 -5.30 8.84 11.53
CA HIS A 119 -4.76 7.74 12.31
C HIS A 119 -5.14 7.86 13.78
N ASP A 120 -6.01 6.95 14.23
CA ASP A 120 -6.27 6.73 15.66
C ASP A 120 -5.53 5.49 16.17
N CYS A 121 -4.67 5.70 17.16
CA CYS A 121 -3.80 4.64 17.66
C CYS A 121 -4.52 3.71 18.66
N GLY A 122 -5.28 2.75 18.14
CA GLY A 122 -5.91 1.67 18.90
C GLY A 122 -4.91 0.64 19.45
N SER A 123 -5.41 -0.29 20.28
CA SER A 123 -4.60 -1.30 21.00
C SER A 123 -3.66 -2.11 20.09
N HIS A 124 -4.15 -2.60 18.96
CA HIS A 124 -3.33 -3.37 18.00
C HIS A 124 -2.24 -2.53 17.32
N CYS A 125 -2.41 -1.21 17.20
CA CYS A 125 -1.44 -0.32 16.60
C CYS A 125 -0.28 0.03 17.54
N ARG A 126 -0.48 -0.05 18.86
CA ARG A 126 0.56 0.25 19.84
C ARG A 126 1.53 -0.93 19.98
N ASN A 127 2.80 -0.64 20.22
CA ASN A 127 3.79 -1.61 20.68
C ASN A 127 3.64 -1.84 22.20
N ASN A 128 4.41 -2.76 22.77
CA ASN A 128 4.35 -3.08 24.20
C ASN A 128 4.78 -1.92 25.12
N ARG A 129 5.39 -0.86 24.56
CA ARG A 129 5.77 0.39 25.24
C ARG A 129 4.72 1.50 25.05
N GLY A 130 3.56 1.20 24.46
CA GLY A 130 2.49 2.15 24.18
C GLY A 130 2.68 3.05 22.96
N ASN A 131 3.84 3.03 22.29
CA ASN A 131 4.11 3.86 21.10
C ASN A 131 3.43 3.30 19.85
N CYS A 132 3.03 4.16 18.93
CA CYS A 132 2.46 3.75 17.64
C CYS A 132 3.50 3.02 16.76
N LYS A 133 3.21 1.77 16.35
CA LYS A 133 4.04 0.99 15.41
C LYS A 133 4.21 1.64 14.03
N LYS A 134 3.30 2.55 13.65
CA LYS A 134 3.33 3.31 12.39
C LYS A 134 4.02 4.68 12.56
N GLY A 135 4.45 5.05 13.77
CA GLY A 135 5.11 6.32 14.07
C GLY A 135 4.19 7.54 13.98
N PHE A 136 2.98 7.44 14.54
CA PHE A 136 2.06 8.56 14.73
C PHE A 136 2.04 9.03 16.20
N PRO A 137 1.86 10.33 16.49
CA PRO A 137 1.79 11.44 15.53
C PRO A 137 3.10 11.61 14.74
N LYS A 138 2.99 11.99 13.46
CA LYS A 138 4.12 12.23 12.57
C LYS A 138 4.75 13.59 12.87
N PRO A 139 6.08 13.77 12.69
CA PRO A 139 6.67 15.09 12.78
C PRO A 139 6.03 16.04 11.75
N PHE A 140 5.88 17.31 12.14
CA PHE A 140 5.49 18.38 11.23
C PHE A 140 6.68 18.81 10.37
N SER A 141 6.41 19.16 9.11
CA SER A 141 7.43 19.59 8.14
C SER A 141 6.86 20.64 7.19
N LYS A 142 7.63 21.70 6.90
CA LYS A 142 7.17 22.80 6.02
C LYS A 142 7.22 22.45 4.53
N PHE A 143 8.01 21.45 4.17
CA PHE A 143 8.30 21.04 2.81
C PHE A 143 8.30 19.51 2.72
N THR A 144 8.12 18.98 1.51
CA THR A 144 8.41 17.57 1.24
C THR A 144 9.89 17.36 1.02
N ILE A 145 10.48 16.34 1.65
CA ILE A 145 11.90 16.03 1.60
C ILE A 145 12.07 14.59 1.11
N LEU A 146 12.76 14.44 -0.02
CA LEU A 146 13.08 13.15 -0.60
C LEU A 146 14.42 12.66 -0.04
N HIS A 147 14.52 11.36 0.24
CA HIS A 147 15.72 10.74 0.78
C HIS A 147 16.03 9.45 0.01
N ALA A 148 17.31 9.18 -0.26
CA ALA A 148 17.72 8.03 -1.06
C ALA A 148 17.73 6.68 -0.29
N ASN A 149 17.58 6.72 1.03
CA ASN A 149 17.74 5.57 1.94
C ASN A 149 16.66 5.47 3.04
N LYS A 150 15.62 6.33 2.98
CA LYS A 150 14.43 6.25 3.85
C LYS A 150 13.23 6.80 3.08
N PRO A 151 11.97 6.46 3.47
CA PRO A 151 10.78 7.01 2.84
C PRO A 151 10.75 8.54 2.89
N ALA A 152 10.08 9.15 1.91
CA ALA A 152 9.92 10.59 1.84
C ALA A 152 9.24 11.17 3.10
N GLU A 153 9.70 12.33 3.54
CA GLU A 153 9.03 13.13 4.56
C GLU A 153 8.09 14.10 3.84
N TYR A 154 6.78 14.05 4.13
CA TYR A 154 5.80 14.90 3.45
C TYR A 154 5.56 16.19 4.21
N LYS A 155 5.25 17.24 3.46
CA LYS A 155 4.71 18.51 3.97
C LYS A 155 3.51 18.30 4.89
N ARG A 156 3.70 18.71 6.14
CA ARG A 156 2.77 18.65 7.27
C ARG A 156 2.91 19.96 8.04
N PRO A 157 2.31 21.07 7.58
CA PRO A 157 2.44 22.35 8.26
C PRO A 157 1.87 22.27 9.69
N ARG A 158 2.53 22.94 10.64
CA ARG A 158 2.04 23.07 12.01
C ARG A 158 0.85 24.03 12.05
N PRO A 159 -0.07 23.95 13.04
CA PRO A 159 -1.14 24.93 13.20
C PRO A 159 -0.63 26.38 13.24
N GLU A 160 0.53 26.60 13.86
CA GLU A 160 1.17 27.93 13.97
C GLU A 160 1.78 28.41 12.63
N ASP A 161 2.01 27.48 11.68
CA ASP A 161 2.57 27.72 10.35
C ASP A 161 1.48 27.67 9.24
N GLY A 162 0.21 27.94 9.59
CA GLY A 162 -0.92 27.87 8.65
C GLY A 162 -1.44 26.46 8.38
N GLY A 163 -1.13 25.50 9.27
CA GLY A 163 -1.63 24.13 9.20
C GLY A 163 -3.08 24.02 9.65
N GLU A 164 -3.92 23.51 8.76
CA GLU A 164 -5.33 23.22 9.05
C GLU A 164 -5.54 22.22 10.20
N THR A 165 -6.68 22.35 10.88
CA THR A 165 -7.14 21.40 11.90
C THR A 165 -8.63 21.09 11.71
N LEU A 166 -9.06 19.89 12.13
CA LEU A 166 -10.46 19.47 12.06
C LEU A 166 -10.93 18.93 13.40
N GLU A 167 -12.10 19.39 13.86
CA GLU A 167 -12.72 18.93 15.09
C GLU A 167 -13.81 17.90 14.78
N ILE A 168 -13.70 16.72 15.39
CA ILE A 168 -14.65 15.61 15.19
C ILE A 168 -15.37 15.34 16.50
N LYS A 169 -16.70 15.52 16.50
CA LYS A 169 -17.56 15.12 17.60
C LYS A 169 -17.79 13.60 17.58
N ARG A 170 -17.35 12.91 18.63
CA ARG A 170 -17.55 11.48 18.88
C ARG A 170 -18.38 11.31 20.15
N GLY A 171 -19.70 11.24 19.98
CA GLY A 171 -20.65 11.25 21.09
C GLY A 171 -20.61 12.57 21.86
N ARG A 172 -20.17 12.53 23.12
CA ARG A 172 -20.00 13.71 23.99
C ARG A 172 -18.61 14.36 23.92
N ILE A 173 -17.63 13.71 23.27
CA ILE A 173 -16.25 14.19 23.21
C ILE A 173 -16.00 14.83 21.84
N THR A 174 -15.44 16.04 21.81
CA THR A 174 -14.86 16.63 20.59
C THR A 174 -13.37 16.35 20.58
N VAL A 175 -12.86 15.77 19.50
CA VAL A 175 -11.43 15.50 19.32
C VAL A 175 -10.91 16.36 18.18
N LYS A 176 -9.90 17.18 18.47
CA LYS A 176 -9.20 17.99 17.47
C LYS A 176 -8.07 17.19 16.82
N TYR A 177 -8.05 17.19 15.49
CA TYR A 177 -7.03 16.55 14.66
C TYR A 177 -6.24 17.61 13.91
N ASP A 178 -4.94 17.38 13.79
CA ASP A 178 -3.99 18.20 13.05
C ASP A 178 -3.28 17.36 11.98
N ASN A 179 -2.39 18.00 11.21
CA ASN A 179 -1.61 17.38 10.15
C ASN A 179 -0.63 16.29 10.63
N SER A 180 -0.36 16.15 11.93
CA SER A 180 0.48 15.06 12.46
C SER A 180 -0.23 13.70 12.40
N ARG A 181 -1.58 13.69 12.34
CA ARG A 181 -2.39 12.46 12.38
C ARG A 181 -2.88 11.97 11.02
N VAL A 182 -2.63 12.72 9.94
CA VAL A 182 -3.06 12.38 8.59
C VAL A 182 -2.16 11.28 7.99
N VAL A 183 -2.73 10.18 7.50
CA VAL A 183 -2.01 9.19 6.68
C VAL A 183 -1.81 9.77 5.28
N ALA A 184 -0.67 9.47 4.63
CA ALA A 184 -0.35 10.05 3.33
C ALA A 184 -1.27 9.50 2.23
N TYR A 185 -1.96 10.37 1.48
CA TYR A 185 -3.05 10.00 0.59
C TYR A 185 -3.01 10.81 -0.71
N ASN A 186 -3.60 10.27 -1.77
CA ASN A 186 -3.92 11.05 -2.95
C ASN A 186 -5.37 11.55 -2.83
N PRO A 187 -5.63 12.87 -2.95
CA PRO A 187 -6.96 13.43 -2.72
C PRO A 187 -7.97 12.97 -3.78
N PHE A 188 -7.54 12.76 -5.03
CA PHE A 188 -8.42 12.27 -6.10
C PHE A 188 -8.86 10.82 -5.85
N ILE A 189 -7.93 9.94 -5.46
CA ILE A 189 -8.24 8.55 -5.06
C ILE A 189 -9.18 8.53 -3.85
N LEU A 190 -8.97 9.40 -2.85
CA LEU A 190 -9.84 9.48 -1.67
C LEU A 190 -11.30 9.78 -2.08
N VAL A 191 -11.50 10.79 -2.91
CA VAL A 191 -12.82 11.21 -3.41
C VAL A 191 -13.41 10.18 -4.39
N MET A 192 -12.60 9.52 -5.21
CA MET A 192 -13.07 8.51 -6.17
C MET A 192 -13.56 7.21 -5.51
N PHE A 193 -12.88 6.75 -4.45
CA PHE A 193 -13.12 5.42 -3.88
C PHE A 193 -13.77 5.41 -2.49
N HIS A 194 -13.81 6.55 -1.79
CA HIS A 194 -14.30 6.68 -0.41
C HIS A 194 -13.72 5.58 0.49
N CYS A 195 -12.39 5.45 0.51
CA CYS A 195 -11.69 4.42 1.29
C CYS A 195 -10.34 4.91 1.81
N HIS A 196 -9.83 4.19 2.82
CA HIS A 196 -8.45 4.34 3.26
C HIS A 196 -7.48 3.95 2.12
N HIS A 197 -6.30 4.55 2.13
CA HIS A 197 -5.13 4.16 1.36
C HIS A 197 -3.93 4.97 1.86
N ASN A 198 -2.73 4.40 1.71
CA ASN A 198 -1.46 5.03 2.07
C ASN A 198 -0.56 5.07 0.83
N LEU A 199 -0.46 6.23 0.19
CA LEU A 199 0.42 6.46 -0.97
C LEU A 199 1.80 6.94 -0.45
N GLU A 200 2.86 6.22 -0.78
CA GLU A 200 4.24 6.54 -0.38
C GLU A 200 5.14 6.75 -1.60
N PHE A 201 5.86 7.87 -1.63
CA PHE A 201 6.97 8.05 -2.56
C PHE A 201 8.22 7.37 -2.00
N ALA A 202 8.80 6.46 -2.78
CA ALA A 202 10.07 5.81 -2.48
C ALA A 202 11.15 6.40 -3.40
N TYR A 203 12.35 6.60 -2.88
CA TYR A 203 13.44 7.20 -3.65
C TYR A 203 14.76 6.50 -3.32
N GLY A 204 15.62 6.37 -4.33
CA GLY A 204 16.87 5.62 -4.23
C GLY A 204 16.71 4.10 -4.29
N GLN A 205 17.81 3.43 -4.64
CA GLN A 205 17.83 2.01 -4.99
C GLN A 205 17.46 1.07 -3.83
N SER A 206 17.87 1.42 -2.60
CA SER A 206 17.72 0.58 -1.41
C SER A 206 16.26 0.41 -0.99
N ASP A 207 15.53 1.53 -0.83
CA ASP A 207 14.10 1.49 -0.54
C ASP A 207 13.30 0.96 -1.73
N ASN A 208 13.64 1.33 -2.97
CA ASN A 208 12.92 0.84 -4.15
C ASN A 208 13.02 -0.69 -4.28
N LEU A 209 14.19 -1.30 -4.00
CA LEU A 209 14.35 -2.76 -3.95
C LEU A 209 13.56 -3.39 -2.80
N LYS A 210 13.67 -2.83 -1.60
CA LYS A 210 12.93 -3.26 -0.41
C LYS A 210 11.43 -3.26 -0.65
N TYR A 211 10.87 -2.21 -1.24
CA TYR A 211 9.44 -2.13 -1.55
C TYR A 211 9.04 -3.12 -2.65
N ALA A 212 9.79 -3.20 -3.75
CA ALA A 212 9.54 -4.13 -4.86
C ALA A 212 9.60 -5.62 -4.45
N LEU A 213 10.38 -5.98 -3.42
CA LEU A 213 10.46 -7.35 -2.91
C LEU A 213 9.50 -7.63 -1.74
N LYS A 214 9.37 -6.71 -0.79
CA LYS A 214 8.62 -6.94 0.46
C LYS A 214 7.12 -7.17 0.26
N TYR A 215 6.52 -6.50 -0.73
CA TYR A 215 5.07 -6.47 -0.88
C TYR A 215 4.53 -7.47 -1.91
N PRO A 216 5.01 -7.52 -3.17
CA PRO A 216 4.51 -8.50 -4.15
C PRO A 216 4.71 -9.96 -3.72
N PHE A 217 5.77 -10.23 -2.95
CA PHE A 217 6.14 -11.57 -2.48
C PHE A 217 5.78 -11.83 -1.01
N LYS A 218 4.89 -11.01 -0.41
CA LYS A 218 4.44 -11.21 0.97
C LYS A 218 3.63 -12.52 1.07
N GLY A 219 4.20 -13.49 1.79
CA GLY A 219 3.68 -14.86 1.88
C GLY A 219 2.38 -15.02 2.66
N ASN A 220 1.86 -16.26 2.61
CA ASN A 220 0.58 -16.65 3.20
C ASN A 220 0.54 -16.50 4.73
N SER A 221 -0.68 -16.22 5.23
CA SER A 221 -0.98 -16.26 6.66
C SER A 221 -1.04 -17.69 7.20
N PHE A 222 -0.25 -18.00 8.23
CA PHE A 222 -0.33 -19.28 8.96
C PHE A 222 -1.08 -19.11 10.29
N SER A 223 -1.79 -20.14 10.73
CA SER A 223 -2.39 -20.23 12.07
C SER A 223 -1.96 -21.52 12.75
N TYR A 224 -1.65 -21.42 14.04
CA TYR A 224 -1.60 -22.59 14.92
C TYR A 224 -3.04 -22.94 15.29
N VAL A 225 -3.44 -24.19 15.08
CA VAL A 225 -4.77 -24.71 15.42
C VAL A 225 -4.60 -25.67 16.58
N ARG A 226 -5.22 -25.35 17.72
CA ARG A 226 -5.26 -26.25 18.86
C ARG A 226 -6.54 -27.09 18.76
N SER A 227 -6.39 -28.38 18.48
CA SER A 227 -7.49 -29.33 18.65
C SER A 227 -7.75 -29.55 20.14
N ALA A 228 -9.02 -29.54 20.55
CA ALA A 228 -9.45 -29.87 21.89
C ALA A 228 -10.67 -30.79 21.78
N VAL A 229 -10.61 -31.96 22.42
CA VAL A 229 -11.70 -32.94 22.48
C VAL A 229 -12.23 -32.92 23.92
N ASP A 230 -13.53 -32.71 24.08
CA ASP A 230 -14.26 -32.76 25.37
C ASP A 230 -13.62 -31.93 26.51
N GLY A 231 -13.03 -30.79 26.17
CA GLY A 231 -12.34 -29.90 27.12
C GLY A 231 -11.07 -30.49 27.75
N ARG A 232 -10.69 -31.73 27.41
CA ARG A 232 -9.47 -32.39 27.89
C ARG A 232 -8.34 -32.17 26.90
N ILE A 233 -7.19 -31.73 27.41
CA ILE A 233 -5.99 -31.52 26.60
C ILE A 233 -5.28 -32.85 26.47
N ASN A 234 -5.48 -33.56 25.36
CA ASN A 234 -4.63 -34.70 25.02
C ASN A 234 -3.23 -34.18 24.61
N VAL A 235 -2.20 -34.52 25.37
CA VAL A 235 -0.84 -33.95 25.24
C VAL A 235 -0.01 -34.73 24.21
N ASP A 236 -0.48 -34.74 22.97
CA ASP A 236 0.33 -35.07 21.80
C ASP A 236 0.98 -33.78 21.29
N GLU A 237 2.19 -33.49 21.79
CA GLU A 237 2.89 -32.24 21.52
C GLU A 237 3.18 -32.02 20.02
N PRO A 238 3.66 -33.01 19.23
CA PRO A 238 3.75 -32.89 17.77
C PRO A 238 2.41 -32.60 17.08
N ALA A 239 1.32 -33.28 17.45
CA ALA A 239 0.01 -33.06 16.83
C ALA A 239 -0.59 -31.68 17.17
N GLN A 240 -0.25 -31.10 18.34
CA GLN A 240 -0.71 -29.77 18.76
C GLN A 240 -0.09 -28.61 17.96
N TYR A 241 1.04 -28.81 17.28
CA TYR A 241 1.74 -27.76 16.52
C TYR A 241 1.59 -27.88 14.99
N ALA A 242 0.43 -28.34 14.51
CA ALA A 242 0.08 -28.25 13.10
C ALA A 242 0.05 -26.77 12.64
N LYS A 243 1.12 -26.33 11.97
CA LYS A 243 1.23 -25.01 11.32
C LYS A 243 0.37 -25.00 10.06
N MET A 244 -0.93 -24.86 10.23
CA MET A 244 -1.89 -24.86 9.12
C MET A 244 -1.87 -23.53 8.38
N ILE A 245 -2.15 -23.60 7.08
CA ILE A 245 -2.36 -22.43 6.22
C ILE A 245 -3.75 -21.87 6.56
N TYR A 246 -3.80 -20.66 7.11
CA TYR A 246 -5.06 -19.96 7.36
C TYR A 246 -5.54 -19.28 6.08
N ARG A 247 -6.83 -19.43 5.78
CA ARG A 247 -7.52 -18.71 4.70
C ARG A 247 -8.75 -18.01 5.28
N SER A 248 -8.89 -16.70 5.04
CA SER A 248 -10.10 -15.99 5.45
C SER A 248 -11.28 -16.37 4.54
N PRO A 249 -12.54 -16.14 4.95
CA PRO A 249 -13.70 -16.30 4.08
C PRO A 249 -13.61 -15.48 2.78
N THR A 250 -13.06 -14.25 2.88
CA THR A 250 -12.81 -13.38 1.72
C THR A 250 -11.75 -13.92 0.77
N GLU A 251 -10.69 -14.55 1.29
CA GLU A 251 -9.66 -15.19 0.48
C GLU A 251 -10.18 -16.46 -0.20
N ALA A 252 -10.93 -17.29 0.55
CA ALA A 252 -11.56 -18.51 0.02
C ALA A 252 -12.52 -18.19 -1.13
N PHE A 253 -13.40 -17.21 -0.94
CA PHE A 253 -14.30 -16.72 -1.99
C PHE A 253 -13.53 -16.20 -3.21
N SER A 254 -12.49 -15.39 -3.00
CA SER A 254 -11.66 -14.85 -4.09
C SER A 254 -11.00 -15.95 -4.93
N ARG A 255 -10.62 -17.08 -4.32
CA ARG A 255 -10.09 -18.25 -5.04
C ARG A 255 -11.15 -19.01 -5.82
N VAL A 256 -12.34 -19.23 -5.25
CA VAL A 256 -13.47 -19.86 -5.96
C VAL A 256 -13.85 -19.05 -7.20
N MET A 257 -13.76 -17.72 -7.12
CA MET A 257 -13.98 -16.80 -8.24
C MET A 257 -12.79 -16.66 -9.22
N GLY A 258 -11.68 -17.37 -9.00
CA GLY A 258 -10.51 -17.33 -9.87
C GLY A 258 -9.72 -16.01 -9.86
N TYR A 259 -9.91 -15.14 -8.86
CA TYR A 259 -9.21 -13.87 -8.78
C TYR A 259 -7.72 -14.06 -8.46
N LYS A 260 -6.81 -13.57 -9.32
CA LYS A 260 -5.37 -13.79 -9.12
C LYS A 260 -4.87 -13.01 -7.90
N TYR A 261 -3.97 -13.62 -7.14
CA TYR A 261 -3.48 -13.10 -5.85
C TYR A 261 -2.35 -12.08 -6.02
N ALA A 262 -1.52 -12.24 -7.05
CA ALA A 262 -0.41 -11.37 -7.37
C ALA A 262 -0.26 -11.21 -8.88
N PHE A 263 0.27 -10.06 -9.30
CA PHE A 263 0.50 -9.72 -10.70
C PHE A 263 1.85 -9.02 -10.83
N LEU A 264 2.60 -9.34 -11.87
CA LEU A 264 3.77 -8.57 -12.31
C LEU A 264 3.50 -8.11 -13.74
N SER A 265 3.78 -6.83 -14.01
CA SER A 265 3.69 -6.24 -15.35
C SER A 265 4.61 -6.87 -16.38
N HIS A 266 5.76 -7.39 -15.93
CA HIS A 266 6.82 -7.95 -16.75
C HIS A 266 7.20 -9.34 -16.22
N THR A 267 7.60 -10.23 -17.12
CA THR A 267 8.17 -11.53 -16.76
C THR A 267 9.53 -11.33 -16.10
N VAL A 268 9.66 -11.76 -14.84
CA VAL A 268 10.95 -11.77 -14.14
C VAL A 268 11.69 -13.07 -14.49
N ILE A 269 12.84 -12.94 -15.12
CA ILE A 269 13.74 -14.06 -15.43
C ILE A 269 14.85 -14.09 -14.38
N GLY A 270 15.02 -15.24 -13.71
CA GLY A 270 16.12 -15.44 -12.77
C GLY A 270 17.46 -15.50 -13.51
N LEU A 271 18.24 -14.42 -13.44
CA LEU A 271 19.63 -14.45 -13.90
C LEU A 271 20.45 -15.36 -12.98
N LYS A 272 21.23 -16.26 -13.58
CA LYS A 272 22.18 -17.08 -12.84
C LYS A 272 23.35 -16.18 -12.44
N ILE A 273 23.55 -15.94 -11.16
CA ILE A 273 24.74 -15.26 -10.66
C ILE A 273 25.93 -16.17 -10.96
N HIS A 274 26.93 -15.62 -11.65
CA HIS A 274 28.20 -16.26 -11.94
C HIS A 274 29.34 -15.27 -11.68
N LEU A 275 30.54 -15.80 -11.45
CA LEU A 275 31.76 -14.98 -11.43
C LEU A 275 32.05 -14.43 -12.84
N PRO A 276 32.88 -13.37 -12.97
CA PRO A 276 33.41 -12.94 -14.26
C PRO A 276 34.01 -14.13 -15.02
N GLY A 277 33.74 -14.23 -16.33
CA GLY A 277 34.16 -15.36 -17.18
C GLY A 277 33.27 -16.61 -17.07
N ASN A 278 32.63 -16.85 -15.93
CA ASN A 278 31.83 -18.07 -15.68
C ASN A 278 30.37 -17.97 -16.16
N GLN A 279 30.06 -17.11 -17.14
CA GLN A 279 28.74 -17.08 -17.77
C GLN A 279 28.38 -18.44 -18.36
N LYS A 280 27.18 -18.97 -18.01
CA LYS A 280 26.65 -20.15 -18.70
C LYS A 280 26.32 -19.77 -20.14
N LEU A 281 27.15 -20.22 -21.07
CA LEU A 281 26.89 -20.11 -22.50
C LEU A 281 25.58 -20.84 -22.84
N HIS A 282 24.60 -20.08 -23.32
CA HIS A 282 23.35 -20.61 -23.81
C HIS A 282 23.46 -20.78 -25.33
N ALA A 283 23.84 -21.98 -25.78
CA ALA A 283 23.85 -22.31 -27.20
C ALA A 283 22.41 -22.35 -27.73
N HIS A 284 22.05 -21.39 -28.59
CA HIS A 284 20.83 -21.47 -29.38
C HIS A 284 21.06 -22.45 -30.54
N THR A 285 20.56 -23.67 -30.42
CA THR A 285 20.66 -24.69 -31.48
C THR A 285 19.64 -24.45 -32.59
N ARG A 286 19.90 -23.43 -33.41
CA ARG A 286 19.55 -23.43 -34.84
C ARG A 286 20.78 -22.91 -35.59
N ASP A 287 21.34 -23.82 -36.38
CA ASP A 287 22.39 -23.63 -37.38
C ASP A 287 23.83 -23.40 -36.83
N THR A 288 24.66 -24.43 -37.02
CA THR A 288 26.08 -24.62 -36.61
C THR A 288 27.08 -24.05 -37.63
N PRO A 289 28.43 -24.08 -37.39
CA PRO A 289 29.23 -24.13 -36.15
C PRO A 289 30.47 -23.18 -36.14
N ILE A 290 31.27 -23.14 -35.05
CA ILE A 290 32.70 -22.70 -35.08
C ILE A 290 33.22 -22.00 -33.80
N PHE A 291 34.33 -21.24 -33.91
CA PHE A 291 35.56 -21.57 -33.17
C PHE A 291 36.23 -20.49 -32.26
N SER A 292 36.74 -20.97 -31.12
CA SER A 292 38.07 -20.78 -30.48
C SER A 292 38.69 -19.40 -30.15
N GLY A 293 39.31 -19.35 -28.96
CA GLY A 293 40.38 -18.42 -28.56
C GLY A 293 39.98 -17.49 -27.41
N ASP A 294 40.66 -17.43 -26.26
CA ASP A 294 41.64 -18.35 -25.67
C ASP A 294 41.57 -18.27 -24.13
N VAL A 295 42.15 -19.23 -23.43
CA VAL A 295 42.22 -19.25 -21.96
C VAL A 295 43.47 -18.50 -21.47
N LEU A 296 43.27 -17.42 -20.70
CA LEU A 296 44.15 -16.98 -19.60
C LEU A 296 43.32 -16.18 -18.56
#